data_AF-A0A0C2JNX7-F1
#
_entry.id   AF-A0A0C2JNX7-F1
#
_cell.length_a   1.000
_cell.length_b   1.000
_cell.length_c   1.000
_cell.angle_alpha   90.00
_cell.angle_beta   90.00
_cell.angle_gamma   90.00
#
_symmetry.space_group_name_H-M   'P 1'
#
loop_
_entity.id
_entity.type
_entity.pdbx_description
1 polymer ?
#
loop_
_entity_poly.entity_id
_entity_poly.type
_entity_poly.pdbx_seq_one_letter_code
_entity_poly.pdbx_strand_id
1 'polypeptide(L)' 'MSADELRGAATPPVAYALTDAERLALRDLLDEMVEATEDHVFWFGRAREAALEIRRRLTALLDGAEG' A
#
# COMPACT_ATOMS: atom_id res chain seq x y z
N MET A 1 7.04 -2.66 41.39
CA MET A 1 7.07 -2.59 39.92
C MET A 1 6.49 -1.25 39.53
N SER A 2 7.31 -0.40 38.91
CA SER A 2 6.99 1.01 38.68
C SER A 2 6.49 1.22 37.26
N ALA A 3 5.62 2.21 37.05
CA ALA A 3 5.01 2.55 35.76
C ALA A 3 6.01 2.85 34.62
N ASP A 4 7.30 2.97 34.93
CA ASP A 4 8.39 3.16 33.99
C ASP A 4 8.73 1.89 33.19
N GLU A 5 8.48 0.69 33.74
CA GLU A 5 8.72 -0.59 33.06
C GLU A 5 7.70 -0.86 31.93
N LEU A 6 6.54 -0.20 31.95
CA LEU A 6 5.52 -0.28 30.90
C LEU A 6 5.82 0.65 29.71
N ARG A 7 6.84 1.51 29.80
CA ARG A 7 7.25 2.43 28.73
C ARG A 7 8.24 1.77 27.74
N GLY A 8 8.42 0.46 27.83
CA GLY A 8 9.41 -0.32 27.06
C GLY A 8 8.89 -1.09 25.85
N ALA A 9 7.69 -0.80 25.34
CA ALA A 9 7.17 -1.44 24.12
C ALA A 9 6.50 -0.43 23.19
N ALA A 10 7.20 0.66 22.89
CA ALA A 10 7.02 1.23 21.55
C ALA A 10 7.56 0.16 20.59
N THR A 11 6.68 -0.72 20.10
CA THR A 11 6.97 -1.54 18.92
C THR A 11 7.57 -0.57 17.91
N PRO A 12 8.86 -0.72 17.53
CA PRO A 12 9.41 0.16 16.51
C PRO A 12 8.46 0.09 15.32
N PRO A 13 8.11 1.22 14.66
CA PRO A 13 7.37 1.12 13.42
C PRO A 13 8.21 0.20 12.56
N VAL A 14 7.71 -1.01 12.30
CA VAL A 14 8.48 -1.94 11.51
C VAL A 14 8.49 -1.30 10.15
N ALA A 15 9.59 -0.62 9.83
CA ALA A 15 9.87 -0.09 8.52
C ALA A 15 10.14 -1.32 7.66
N TYR A 16 9.08 -2.07 7.34
CA TYR A 16 9.08 -3.02 6.24
C TYR A 16 9.11 -2.16 4.98
N ALA A 17 10.29 -1.62 4.69
CA ALA A 17 10.58 -1.15 3.36
C ALA A 17 10.37 -2.36 2.45
N LEU A 18 9.38 -2.28 1.57
CA LEU A 18 9.12 -3.32 0.59
C LEU A 18 10.41 -3.54 -0.23
N THR A 19 10.74 -4.79 -0.48
CA THR A 19 11.75 -5.15 -1.47
C THR A 19 11.28 -4.77 -2.87
N ASP A 20 12.19 -4.66 -3.83
CA ASP A 20 11.84 -4.34 -5.23
C ASP A 20 10.85 -5.36 -5.81
N ALA A 21 10.98 -6.63 -5.43
CA ALA A 21 10.07 -7.70 -5.83
C ALA A 21 8.65 -7.50 -5.24
N GLU A 22 8.55 -7.13 -3.96
CA GLU A 22 7.25 -6.84 -3.33
C GLU A 22 6.61 -5.57 -3.91
N ARG A 23 7.41 -4.56 -4.26
CA ARG A 23 6.94 -3.34 -4.93
C ARG A 23 6.36 -3.66 -6.30
N LEU A 24 7.04 -4.50 -7.07
CA LEU A 24 6.58 -4.95 -8.38
C LEU A 24 5.29 -5.77 -8.24
N ALA A 25 5.27 -6.77 -7.36
CA ALA A 25 4.09 -7.61 -7.14
C ALA A 25 2.86 -6.79 -6.70
N LEU A 26 3.06 -5.75 -5.89
CA LEU A 26 1.97 -4.86 -5.49
C LEU A 26 1.48 -3.96 -6.62
N ARG A 27 2.37 -3.49 -7.51
CA ARG A 27 1.99 -2.75 -8.71
C ARG A 27 1.16 -3.63 -9.65
N ASP A 28 1.63 -4.85 -9.92
CA ASP A 28 0.96 -5.80 -10.80
C ASP A 28 -0.45 -6.13 -10.28
N LEU A 29 -0.59 -6.40 -8.97
CA LEU A 29 -1.90 -6.66 -8.35
C LEU A 29 -2.87 -5.48 -8.52
N LEU A 30 -2.40 -4.25 -8.39
CA LEU A 30 -3.26 -3.07 -8.54
C LEU A 30 -3.67 -2.86 -10.00
N ASP A 31 -2.81 -3.16 -10.95
CA ASP A 31 -3.14 -3.11 -12.37
C ASP A 31 -4.17 -4.19 -12.72
N GLU A 32 -4.01 -5.42 -12.23
CA GLU A 32 -5.01 -6.49 -12.37
C GLU A 32 -6.37 -6.07 -11.78
N MET A 33 -6.38 -5.41 -10.61
CA MET A 33 -7.62 -4.90 -10.00
C MET A 33 -8.27 -3.81 -10.85
N VAL A 34 -7.49 -2.93 -11.48
CA VAL A 34 -8.04 -1.90 -12.38
C VAL A 34 -8.64 -2.54 -13.62
N GLU A 35 -7.92 -3.45 -14.27
CA GLU A 35 -8.38 -4.19 -15.46
C GLU A 35 -9.64 -5.03 -15.15
N ALA A 36 -9.68 -5.74 -14.03
CA ALA A 36 -10.85 -6.53 -13.63
C ALA A 36 -12.11 -5.67 -13.40
N THR A 37 -11.93 -4.38 -13.13
CA THR A 37 -13.05 -3.43 -12.97
C THR A 37 -13.38 -2.66 -14.24
N GLU A 38 -12.64 -2.82 -15.34
CA GLU A 38 -12.79 -2.01 -16.54
C GLU A 38 -14.09 -2.25 -17.29
N ASP A 39 -14.49 -3.50 -17.43
CA ASP A 39 -15.74 -3.89 -18.10
C ASP A 39 -16.96 -3.89 -17.16
N HIS A 40 -16.73 -3.65 -15.86
CA HIS A 40 -17.73 -3.77 -14.82
C HIS A 40 -17.84 -2.53 -13.92
N VAL A 41 -17.44 -1.36 -14.43
CA VAL A 41 -17.42 -0.08 -13.68
C VAL A 41 -18.76 0.26 -13.04
N PHE A 42 -19.87 -0.08 -13.68
CA PHE A 42 -21.21 0.15 -13.12
C PHE A 42 -21.41 -0.57 -11.76
N TRP A 43 -20.83 -1.75 -11.58
CA TRP A 43 -20.94 -2.55 -10.36
C TRP A 43 -19.77 -2.30 -9.39
N PHE A 44 -18.58 -2.01 -9.93
CA PHE A 44 -17.34 -1.91 -9.16
C PHE A 44 -16.71 -0.51 -9.12
N GLY A 45 -17.45 0.54 -9.47
CA GLY A 45 -16.92 1.91 -9.54
C GLY A 45 -16.13 2.34 -8.30
N ARG A 46 -16.64 2.06 -7.09
CA ARG A 46 -15.92 2.35 -5.83
C ARG A 46 -14.64 1.52 -5.66
N ALA A 47 -14.63 0.27 -6.10
CA ALA A 47 -13.45 -0.58 -6.05
C ALA A 47 -12.39 -0.11 -7.06
N ARG A 48 -12.81 0.31 -8.25
CA ARG A 48 -11.94 0.92 -9.26
C ARG A 48 -11.31 2.21 -8.75
N GLU A 49 -12.11 3.12 -8.18
CA GLU A 49 -11.61 4.37 -7.60
C GLU A 49 -10.60 4.12 -6.48
N ALA A 50 -10.87 3.14 -5.61
CA ALA A 50 -9.95 2.75 -4.57
C ALA A 50 -8.63 2.18 -5.13
N ALA A 51 -8.70 1.28 -6.13
CA ALA A 51 -7.51 0.72 -6.78
C ALA A 51 -6.65 1.81 -7.44
N LEU A 52 -7.27 2.75 -8.17
CA LEU A 52 -6.58 3.89 -8.78
C LEU A 52 -5.92 4.80 -7.73
N GLU A 53 -6.61 5.09 -6.63
CA GLU A 53 -6.07 5.92 -5.56
C GLU A 53 -4.89 5.24 -4.85
N ILE A 54 -4.98 3.94 -4.60
CA ILE A 54 -3.90 3.16 -4.00
C ILE A 54 -2.70 3.12 -4.95
N ARG A 55 -2.92 2.86 -6.24
CA ARG A 55 -1.86 2.88 -7.27
C ARG A 55 -1.16 4.23 -7.30
N ARG A 56 -1.90 5.34 -7.31
CA ARG A 56 -1.32 6.70 -7.30
C ARG A 56 -0.46 6.95 -6.07
N ARG A 57 -0.96 6.61 -4.87
CA ARG A 57 -0.21 6.79 -3.61
C ARG A 57 1.02 5.91 -3.55
N LEU A 58 0.90 4.67 -4.01
CA LEU A 58 2.01 3.74 -4.08
C LEU A 58 3.09 4.29 -5.00
N THR A 59 2.76 4.68 -6.24
CA THR A 59 3.72 5.29 -7.16
C THR A 59 4.43 6.49 -6.51
N ALA A 60 3.69 7.41 -5.90
CA ALA A 60 4.28 8.58 -5.23
C ALA A 60 5.21 8.20 -4.05
N LEU A 61 4.89 7.15 -3.30
CA LEU A 61 5.72 6.66 -2.19
C LEU A 61 6.99 5.95 -2.68
N LEU A 62 6.90 5.20 -3.78
CA LEU A 62 8.03 4.48 -4.34
C LEU A 62 8.99 5.44 -5.05
N ASP A 63 8.47 6.36 -5.86
CA ASP A 63 9.28 7.33 -6.61
C ASP A 63 9.88 8.39 -5.68
N GLY A 64 9.20 8.72 -4.58
CA GLY A 64 9.71 9.63 -3.54
C GLY A 64 10.77 8.99 -2.62
N ALA A 65 10.93 7.67 -2.65
CA ALA A 65 11.95 6.94 -1.87
C ALA A 65 13.29 6.77 -2.62
N GLU A 66 13.34 7.15 -3.91
CA GLU A 66 14.55 7.12 -4.74
C GLU A 66 15.33 8.47 -4.77
N GLY A 67 14.96 9.42 -3.90
CA GLY A 67 15.55 10.76 -3.78
C GLY A 67 16.55 10.94 -2.64
#